data_AF-A0A940AI21-F1
#
_entry.id   AF-A0A940AI21-F1
#
_cell.length_a   1.000
_cell.length_b   1.000
_cell.length_c   1.000
_cell.angle_alpha   90.00
_cell.angle_beta   90.00
_cell.angle_gamma   90.00
#
_symmetry.space_group_name_H-M   'P 1'
#
loop_
_entity.id
_entity.type
_entity.pdbx_description
1 polymer ?
#
loop_
_entity_poly.entity_id
_entity_poly.type
_entity_poly.pdbx_seq_one_letter_code
_entity_poly.pdbx_strand_id
1 'polypeptide(L)'
;MKKLLLILVFAGILFSVPLTPTHAYMVKYKEDWYKLYHVHYQQYPDDCIENIYWLEKAAEADFCNPQYVDFKIESEKQWEKYRYLFQMHINLKLIEQHLRLGRTYDKKCIYFYDSPWKDEYLRNMEKALSCYEAGLYYWQEAKVWCEKASAPSFNFLFITDKQAWEDENARIVSGDLDYERMLTREIERLKKNIEELQQMDKTY
;
A
#
# COMPACT_ATOMS: atom_id res chain seq x y z
N MET A 1 -35.76 49.03 -0.76
CA MET A 1 -36.65 48.00 -1.34
C MET A 1 -35.98 47.18 -2.46
N LYS A 2 -35.43 47.79 -3.53
CA LYS A 2 -34.79 47.04 -4.65
C LYS A 2 -33.65 46.10 -4.24
N LYS A 3 -32.78 46.48 -3.29
CA LYS A 3 -31.69 45.63 -2.78
C LYS A 3 -32.20 44.40 -2.01
N LEU A 4 -33.29 44.54 -1.26
CA LEU A 4 -33.90 43.44 -0.50
C LEU A 4 -34.54 42.40 -1.44
N LEU A 5 -35.22 42.89 -2.49
CA LEU A 5 -35.77 42.04 -3.55
C LEU A 5 -34.67 41.26 -4.27
N LEU A 6 -33.52 41.91 -4.54
CA LEU A 6 -32.39 41.27 -5.22
C LEU A 6 -31.75 40.18 -4.34
N ILE A 7 -31.64 40.41 -3.03
CA ILE A 7 -31.15 39.41 -2.08
C ILE A 7 -32.12 38.23 -1.99
N LEU A 8 -33.43 38.47 -1.97
CA LEU A 8 -34.45 37.41 -1.94
C LEU A 8 -34.46 36.58 -3.23
N VAL A 9 -34.28 37.22 -4.39
CA VAL A 9 -34.14 36.52 -5.67
C VAL A 9 -32.85 35.70 -5.71
N PHE A 10 -31.73 36.24 -5.20
CA PHE A 10 -30.47 35.52 -5.15
C PHE A 10 -30.52 34.32 -4.19
N ALA A 11 -31.18 34.48 -3.03
CA ALA A 11 -31.43 33.38 -2.09
C ALA A 11 -32.36 32.32 -2.67
N GLY A 12 -33.40 32.73 -3.43
CA GLY A 12 -34.30 31.80 -4.13
C GLY A 12 -33.58 30.97 -5.18
N ILE A 13 -32.62 31.56 -5.90
CA ILE A 13 -31.78 30.84 -6.89
C ILE A 13 -30.84 29.85 -6.18
N LEU A 14 -30.19 30.26 -5.09
CA LEU A 14 -29.29 29.39 -4.31
C LEU A 14 -30.01 28.17 -3.68
N PHE A 15 -31.27 28.31 -3.28
CA PHE A 15 -32.07 27.22 -2.71
C PHE A 15 -32.82 26.38 -3.75
N SER A 16 -32.78 26.75 -5.03
CA SER A 16 -33.43 26.01 -6.12
C SER A 16 -32.55 24.92 -6.77
N VAL A 17 -31.33 24.72 -6.26
CA VAL A 17 -30.47 23.61 -6.70
C VAL A 17 -31.08 22.29 -6.22
N PRO A 18 -31.43 21.36 -7.11
CA PRO A 18 -31.94 20.06 -6.70
C PRO A 18 -30.87 19.34 -5.88
N LEU A 19 -31.22 18.96 -4.65
CA LEU A 19 -30.45 18.01 -3.84
C LEU A 19 -30.44 16.67 -4.59
N THR A 20 -29.45 16.48 -5.46
CA THR A 20 -29.20 15.17 -6.06
C THR A 20 -28.88 14.20 -4.93
N PRO A 21 -29.50 13.01 -4.87
CA PRO A 21 -29.16 12.02 -3.86
C PRO A 21 -27.69 11.64 -4.02
N THR A 22 -26.86 12.09 -3.08
CA THR A 22 -25.49 11.63 -2.98
C THR A 22 -25.54 10.22 -2.40
N HIS A 23 -25.40 9.23 -3.27
CA HIS A 23 -25.28 7.84 -2.83
C HIS A 23 -23.94 7.68 -2.10
N ALA A 24 -24.01 7.47 -0.78
CA ALA A 24 -22.84 7.01 -0.04
C ALA A 24 -22.54 5.58 -0.51
N TYR A 25 -21.43 5.41 -1.21
CA TYR A 25 -20.98 4.10 -1.64
C TYR A 25 -20.49 3.33 -0.41
N MET A 26 -21.13 2.20 -0.09
CA MET A 26 -20.70 1.36 1.02
C MET A 26 -19.50 0.54 0.58
N VAL A 27 -18.34 0.81 1.19
CA VAL A 27 -17.12 0.06 0.96
C VAL A 27 -17.24 -1.30 1.64
N LYS A 28 -17.36 -2.37 0.85
CA LYS A 28 -17.60 -3.72 1.37
C LYS A 28 -16.60 -4.73 0.82
N TYR A 29 -16.32 -4.66 -0.47
CA TYR A 29 -15.51 -5.67 -1.15
C TYR A 29 -14.05 -5.27 -1.20
N LYS A 30 -13.18 -6.27 -1.38
CA LYS A 30 -11.74 -6.10 -1.54
C LYS A 30 -11.38 -5.08 -2.63
N GLU A 31 -12.07 -5.13 -3.77
CA GLU A 31 -11.89 -4.16 -4.86
C GLU A 31 -12.29 -2.74 -4.48
N ASP A 32 -13.26 -2.57 -3.59
CA ASP A 32 -13.70 -1.25 -3.14
C ASP A 32 -12.68 -0.62 -2.20
N TRP A 33 -12.18 -1.41 -1.24
CA TRP A 33 -11.10 -0.97 -0.35
C TRP A 33 -9.83 -0.63 -1.14
N TYR A 34 -9.49 -1.44 -2.14
CA TYR A 34 -8.33 -1.18 -3.00
C TYR A 34 -8.48 0.11 -3.82
N LYS A 35 -9.70 0.53 -4.20
CA LYS A 35 -9.89 1.82 -4.87
C LYS A 35 -9.61 3.03 -3.98
N LEU A 36 -9.66 2.86 -2.64
CA LEU A 36 -9.30 3.92 -1.70
C LEU A 36 -7.79 4.08 -1.55
N TYR A 37 -7.01 3.05 -1.90
CA TYR A 37 -5.56 3.18 -1.97
C TYR A 37 -5.17 4.16 -3.08
N HIS A 38 -4.31 5.13 -2.75
CA HIS A 38 -3.87 6.15 -3.68
C HIS A 38 -2.44 6.62 -3.39
N VAL A 39 -1.69 6.87 -4.46
CA VAL A 39 -0.31 7.34 -4.38
C VAL A 39 -0.28 8.81 -4.76
N HIS A 40 -0.14 9.68 -3.78
CA HIS A 40 0.14 11.10 -4.02
C HIS A 40 1.59 11.32 -4.49
N TYR A 41 1.83 12.42 -5.20
CA TYR A 41 3.18 12.78 -5.63
C TYR A 41 4.10 13.04 -4.44
N GLN A 42 3.61 13.80 -3.46
CA GLN A 42 4.24 13.96 -2.17
C GLN A 42 3.63 12.94 -1.22
N GLN A 43 4.46 12.08 -0.64
CA GLN A 43 4.02 11.00 0.23
C GLN A 43 4.54 11.23 1.63
N TYR A 44 3.66 11.71 2.50
CA TYR A 44 3.94 11.88 3.91
C TYR A 44 3.72 10.56 4.65
N PRO A 45 4.25 10.45 5.89
CA PRO A 45 4.01 9.28 6.73
C PRO A 45 2.53 8.98 6.94
N ASP A 46 1.70 10.01 7.11
CA ASP A 46 0.26 9.86 7.31
C ASP A 46 -0.41 9.23 6.09
N ASP A 47 -0.04 9.65 4.87
CA ASP A 47 -0.54 9.06 3.62
C ASP A 47 -0.13 7.58 3.51
N CYS A 48 1.08 7.24 3.97
CA CYS A 48 1.55 5.85 3.96
C CYS A 48 0.76 5.00 4.95
N ILE A 49 0.51 5.51 6.16
CA ILE A 49 -0.27 4.82 7.20
C ILE A 49 -1.72 4.63 6.75
N GLU A 50 -2.33 5.65 6.17
CA GLU A 50 -3.68 5.55 5.60
C GLU A 50 -3.74 4.50 4.50
N ASN A 51 -2.77 4.49 3.58
CA ASN A 51 -2.71 3.49 2.52
C ASN A 51 -2.49 2.08 3.06
N ILE A 52 -1.64 1.89 4.08
CA ILE A 52 -1.48 0.60 4.75
C ILE A 52 -2.83 0.14 5.30
N TYR A 53 -3.55 1.02 6.00
CA TYR A 53 -4.87 0.70 6.53
C TYR A 53 -5.86 0.27 5.44
N TRP A 54 -5.97 1.01 4.33
CA TRP A 54 -6.88 0.63 3.23
C TRP A 54 -6.49 -0.69 2.56
N LEU A 55 -5.19 -0.93 2.37
CA LEU A 55 -4.69 -2.15 1.77
C LEU A 55 -4.88 -3.37 2.70
N GLU A 56 -4.71 -3.22 4.01
CA GLU A 56 -4.99 -4.27 5.00
C GLU A 56 -6.49 -4.60 5.02
N LYS A 57 -7.35 -3.57 5.02
CA LYS A 57 -8.81 -3.76 4.91
C LYS A 57 -9.18 -4.47 3.61
N ALA A 58 -8.52 -4.14 2.50
CA ALA A 58 -8.69 -4.85 1.25
C ALA A 58 -8.24 -6.31 1.38
N ALA A 59 -7.08 -6.59 1.99
CA ALA A 59 -6.57 -7.96 2.17
C ALA A 59 -7.53 -8.84 2.98
N GLU A 60 -8.20 -8.29 4.00
CA GLU A 60 -9.17 -9.00 4.85
C GLU A 60 -10.55 -9.19 4.20
N ALA A 61 -10.97 -8.26 3.33
CA ALA A 61 -12.31 -8.27 2.76
C ALA A 61 -12.55 -9.38 1.73
N ASP A 62 -13.81 -9.75 1.56
CA ASP A 62 -14.26 -10.67 0.52
C ASP A 62 -14.20 -10.00 -0.87
N PHE A 63 -13.97 -10.81 -1.90
CA PHE A 63 -14.08 -10.36 -3.29
C PHE A 63 -15.53 -10.04 -3.66
N CYS A 64 -15.70 -9.05 -4.54
CA CYS A 64 -17.00 -8.79 -5.15
C CYS A 64 -17.44 -9.97 -6.05
N ASN A 65 -18.72 -9.98 -6.46
CA ASN A 65 -19.17 -10.93 -7.48
C ASN A 65 -18.44 -10.61 -8.81
N PRO A 66 -17.98 -11.63 -9.58
CA PRO A 66 -17.34 -11.45 -10.89
C PRO A 66 -18.02 -10.44 -11.83
N GLN A 67 -19.34 -10.28 -11.74
CA GLN A 67 -20.10 -9.33 -12.55
C GLN A 67 -19.79 -7.84 -12.27
N TYR A 68 -19.22 -7.53 -11.11
CA TYR A 68 -18.93 -6.15 -10.67
C TYR A 68 -17.44 -5.78 -10.77
N VAL A 69 -16.62 -6.70 -11.27
CA VAL A 69 -15.21 -6.44 -11.54
C VAL A 69 -15.11 -5.48 -12.72
N ASP A 70 -14.02 -4.70 -12.77
CA ASP A 70 -13.82 -3.65 -13.78
C ASP A 70 -13.48 -4.17 -15.18
N PHE A 71 -13.40 -5.49 -15.36
CA PHE A 71 -13.23 -6.14 -16.65
C PHE A 71 -14.09 -7.40 -16.76
N LYS A 72 -14.26 -7.89 -17.99
CA LYS A 72 -15.10 -9.05 -18.26
C LYS A 72 -14.38 -10.35 -17.90
N ILE A 73 -15.00 -11.14 -17.03
CA ILE A 73 -14.57 -12.49 -16.68
C ILE A 73 -15.37 -13.50 -17.50
N GLU A 74 -14.68 -14.36 -18.24
CA GLU A 74 -15.28 -15.32 -19.17
C GLU A 74 -15.33 -16.75 -18.61
N SER A 75 -14.50 -17.07 -17.62
CA SER A 75 -14.45 -18.41 -17.02
C SER A 75 -14.13 -18.40 -15.52
N GLU A 76 -14.52 -19.47 -14.83
CA GLU A 76 -14.20 -19.67 -13.41
C GLU A 76 -12.69 -19.69 -13.15
N LYS A 77 -11.90 -20.24 -14.07
CA LYS A 77 -10.44 -20.23 -13.96
C LYS A 77 -9.85 -18.83 -14.06
N GLN A 78 -10.40 -17.99 -14.95
CA GLN A 78 -9.99 -16.58 -15.04
C GLN A 78 -10.33 -15.84 -13.75
N TRP A 79 -11.49 -16.12 -13.15
CA TRP A 79 -11.86 -15.56 -11.85
C TRP A 79 -10.90 -16.00 -10.74
N GLU A 80 -10.57 -17.28 -10.69
CA GLU A 80 -9.64 -17.84 -9.73
C GLU A 80 -8.26 -17.20 -9.84
N LYS A 81 -7.70 -17.15 -11.05
CA LYS A 81 -6.40 -16.52 -11.30
C LYS A 81 -6.40 -15.04 -10.92
N TYR A 82 -7.45 -14.31 -11.27
CA TYR A 82 -7.60 -12.89 -10.89
C TYR A 82 -7.48 -12.70 -9.38
N ARG A 83 -8.18 -13.53 -8.58
CA ARG A 83 -8.11 -13.42 -7.12
C ARG A 83 -6.70 -13.63 -6.58
N TYR A 84 -5.94 -14.55 -7.19
CA TYR A 84 -4.55 -14.79 -6.81
C TYR A 84 -3.64 -13.61 -7.18
N LEU A 85 -3.75 -13.10 -8.41
CA LEU A 85 -3.01 -11.92 -8.85
C LEU A 85 -3.35 -10.69 -8.02
N PHE A 86 -4.62 -10.48 -7.69
CA PHE A 86 -5.06 -9.36 -6.86
C PHE A 86 -4.45 -9.43 -5.46
N GLN A 87 -4.48 -10.61 -4.83
CA GLN A 87 -3.94 -10.77 -3.48
C GLN A 87 -2.42 -10.65 -3.46
N MET A 88 -1.72 -11.17 -4.47
CA MET A 88 -0.29 -10.92 -4.66
C MET A 88 -0.04 -9.41 -4.79
N HIS A 89 -0.80 -8.72 -5.63
CA HIS A 89 -0.63 -7.29 -5.88
C HIS A 89 -0.84 -6.42 -4.62
N ILE A 90 -1.89 -6.68 -3.82
CA ILE A 90 -2.09 -5.97 -2.54
C ILE A 90 -0.84 -6.11 -1.66
N ASN A 91 -0.32 -7.34 -1.53
CA ASN A 91 0.85 -7.59 -0.71
C ASN A 91 2.07 -6.80 -1.23
N LEU A 92 2.29 -6.73 -2.56
CA LEU A 92 3.33 -5.88 -3.11
C LEU A 92 3.14 -4.39 -2.76
N LYS A 93 1.90 -3.89 -2.79
CA LYS A 93 1.61 -2.50 -2.40
C LYS A 93 1.80 -2.24 -0.91
N LEU A 94 1.49 -3.20 -0.05
CA LEU A 94 1.79 -3.13 1.39
C LEU A 94 3.29 -3.03 1.63
N ILE A 95 4.10 -3.86 0.96
CA ILE A 95 5.57 -3.78 1.02
C ILE A 95 6.05 -2.39 0.63
N GLU A 96 5.56 -1.85 -0.50
CA GLU A 96 5.94 -0.52 -0.94
C GLU A 96 5.59 0.58 0.08
N GLN A 97 4.41 0.52 0.73
CA GLN A 97 4.04 1.50 1.75
C GLN A 97 4.90 1.39 3.01
N HIS A 98 5.16 0.17 3.49
CA HIS A 98 6.05 -0.04 4.62
C HIS A 98 7.48 0.42 4.33
N LEU A 99 7.98 0.21 3.12
CA LEU A 99 9.27 0.73 2.69
C LEU A 99 9.31 2.27 2.71
N ARG A 100 8.28 2.93 2.19
CA ARG A 100 8.17 4.40 2.19
C ARG A 100 8.13 4.94 3.63
N LEU A 101 7.30 4.35 4.48
CA LEU A 101 7.18 4.74 5.88
C LEU A 101 8.50 4.52 6.64
N GLY A 102 9.11 3.35 6.48
CA GLY A 102 10.38 3.00 7.14
C GLY A 102 11.51 3.96 6.76
N ARG A 103 11.59 4.38 5.49
CA ARG A 103 12.58 5.37 5.02
C ARG A 103 12.47 6.73 5.70
N THR A 104 11.30 7.09 6.22
CA THR A 104 11.13 8.36 6.95
C THR A 104 11.92 8.35 8.27
N TYR A 105 11.99 7.19 8.92
CA TYR A 105 12.62 7.05 10.24
C TYR A 105 14.04 6.47 10.18
N ASP A 106 14.45 5.95 9.02
CA ASP A 106 15.72 5.28 8.82
C ASP A 106 16.89 6.26 8.70
N LYS A 107 17.86 6.12 9.61
CA LYS A 107 19.13 6.84 9.56
C LYS A 107 20.21 5.94 8.97
N LYS A 108 20.64 6.27 7.74
CA LYS A 108 21.56 5.44 6.95
C LYS A 108 22.97 5.33 7.52
N CYS A 109 23.48 6.40 8.13
CA CYS A 109 24.83 6.47 8.67
C CYS A 109 24.81 7.08 10.08
N ILE A 110 25.64 6.53 10.96
CA ILE A 110 25.84 7.02 12.32
C ILE A 110 27.17 7.78 12.37
N TYR A 111 27.15 8.97 12.95
CA TYR A 111 28.34 9.82 13.13
C TYR A 111 28.52 10.21 14.59
N PHE A 112 29.73 10.61 14.98
CA PHE A 112 30.03 10.99 16.36
C PHE A 112 29.11 12.10 16.92
N TYR A 113 28.72 13.06 16.07
CA TYR A 113 27.86 14.18 16.45
C TYR A 113 26.37 13.80 16.59
N ASP A 114 26.00 12.55 16.30
CA ASP A 114 24.64 12.05 16.57
C ASP A 114 24.43 11.68 18.04
N SER A 115 25.52 11.60 18.81
CA SER A 115 25.53 11.24 20.22
C SER A 115 24.50 12.01 21.09
N PRO A 116 24.35 13.35 20.98
CA PRO A 116 23.36 14.08 21.78
C PRO A 116 21.90 13.67 21.51
N TRP A 117 21.61 13.21 20.29
CA TRP A 117 20.26 12.87 19.81
C TRP A 117 19.99 11.36 19.81
N LYS A 118 20.91 10.59 20.42
CA LYS A 118 20.91 9.12 20.45
C LYS A 118 19.54 8.51 20.72
N ASP A 119 18.85 8.94 21.78
CA ASP A 119 17.57 8.33 22.18
C ASP A 119 16.48 8.52 21.11
N GLU A 120 16.47 9.67 20.44
CA GLU A 120 15.48 9.96 19.39
C GLU A 120 15.78 9.15 18.13
N TYR A 121 17.04 9.07 17.74
CA TYR A 121 17.44 8.24 16.60
C TYR A 121 17.19 6.77 16.85
N LEU A 122 17.43 6.25 18.05
CA LEU A 122 17.11 4.87 18.40
C LEU A 122 15.61 4.60 18.24
N ARG A 123 14.74 5.45 18.80
CA ARG A 123 13.28 5.32 18.64
C ARG A 123 12.84 5.34 17.18
N ASN A 124 13.45 6.19 16.35
CA ASN A 124 13.12 6.27 14.93
C ASN A 124 13.60 5.02 14.19
N MET A 125 14.83 4.56 14.44
CA MET A 125 15.37 3.36 13.81
C MET A 125 14.60 2.09 14.20
N GLU A 126 14.09 2.00 15.44
CA GLU A 126 13.19 0.91 15.85
C GLU A 126 11.88 0.91 15.05
N LYS A 127 11.31 2.09 14.76
CA LYS A 127 10.13 2.21 13.87
C LYS A 127 10.46 1.83 12.42
N ALA A 128 11.63 2.23 11.92
CA ALA A 128 12.06 1.83 10.58
C ALA A 128 12.24 0.31 10.48
N LEU A 129 12.80 -0.30 11.53
CA LEU A 129 12.99 -1.74 11.60
C LEU A 129 11.65 -2.49 11.57
N SER A 130 10.68 -2.07 12.38
CA SER A 130 9.34 -2.70 12.38
C SER A 130 8.66 -2.58 11.02
N CYS A 131 8.83 -1.46 10.31
CA CYS A 131 8.32 -1.30 8.96
C CYS A 131 8.96 -2.28 7.97
N TYR A 132 10.28 -2.44 8.01
CA TYR A 132 10.97 -3.36 7.11
C TYR A 132 10.65 -4.83 7.41
N GLU A 133 10.51 -5.20 8.69
CA GLU A 133 10.09 -6.54 9.10
C GLU A 133 8.64 -6.83 8.66
N ALA A 134 7.73 -5.85 8.76
CA ALA A 134 6.38 -5.97 8.20
C ALA A 134 6.39 -6.12 6.67
N GLY A 135 7.23 -5.36 5.96
CA GLY A 135 7.45 -5.54 4.53
C GLY A 135 7.93 -6.95 4.18
N LEU A 136 8.80 -7.54 5.00
CA LEU A 136 9.29 -8.90 4.76
C LEU A 136 8.18 -9.94 4.95
N TYR A 137 7.30 -9.74 5.94
CA TYR A 137 6.12 -10.58 6.13
C TYR A 137 5.21 -10.58 4.89
N TYR A 138 4.84 -9.39 4.39
CA TYR A 138 3.99 -9.31 3.18
C TYR A 138 4.68 -9.83 1.92
N TRP A 139 6.01 -9.82 1.85
CA TRP A 139 6.73 -10.48 0.77
C TRP A 139 6.52 -12.00 0.78
N GLN A 140 6.55 -12.65 1.94
CA GLN A 140 6.28 -14.09 2.02
C GLN A 140 4.86 -14.40 1.58
N GLU A 141 3.87 -13.59 1.99
CA GLU A 141 2.50 -13.70 1.51
C GLU A 141 2.41 -13.50 -0.01
N ALA A 142 3.06 -12.47 -0.57
CA ALA A 142 3.09 -12.23 -2.00
C ALA A 142 3.62 -13.44 -2.78
N LYS A 143 4.69 -14.10 -2.30
CA LYS A 143 5.23 -15.32 -2.91
C LYS A 143 4.20 -16.47 -2.91
N VAL A 144 3.50 -16.69 -1.81
CA VAL A 144 2.45 -17.73 -1.73
C VAL A 144 1.34 -17.49 -2.79
N TRP A 145 0.92 -16.25 -2.98
CA TRP A 145 -0.10 -15.91 -3.98
C TRP A 145 0.43 -15.95 -5.41
N CYS A 146 1.70 -15.57 -5.62
CA CYS A 146 2.41 -15.71 -6.89
C CYS A 146 2.52 -17.18 -7.32
N GLU A 147 2.87 -18.08 -6.40
CA GLU A 147 2.93 -19.52 -6.66
C GLU A 147 1.57 -20.07 -7.10
N LYS A 148 0.49 -19.66 -6.42
CA LYS A 148 -0.89 -20.03 -6.80
C LYS A 148 -1.27 -19.48 -8.17
N ALA A 149 -0.96 -18.21 -8.45
CA ALA A 149 -1.24 -17.57 -9.74
C ALA A 149 -0.44 -18.18 -10.90
N SER A 150 0.71 -18.79 -10.58
CA SER A 150 1.62 -19.45 -11.53
C SER A 150 1.40 -20.97 -11.65
N ALA A 151 0.30 -21.49 -11.10
CA ALA A 151 -0.02 -22.91 -11.20
C ALA A 151 -0.17 -23.36 -12.67
N PRO A 152 0.24 -24.60 -13.02
CA PRO A 152 0.15 -25.10 -14.39
C PRO A 152 -1.26 -25.08 -14.99
N SER A 153 -2.30 -25.08 -14.16
CA SER A 153 -3.71 -24.94 -14.54
C SER A 153 -4.04 -23.61 -15.23
N PHE A 154 -3.19 -22.60 -15.05
CA PHE A 154 -3.31 -21.26 -15.64
C PHE A 154 -2.35 -21.02 -16.81
N ASN A 155 -1.65 -22.05 -17.28
CA ASN A 155 -0.80 -21.93 -18.46
C ASN A 155 -1.62 -21.39 -19.65
N PHE A 156 -1.05 -20.41 -20.35
CA PHE A 156 -1.67 -19.70 -21.49
C PHE A 156 -2.93 -18.87 -21.16
N LEU A 157 -3.35 -18.81 -19.89
CA LEU A 157 -4.42 -17.93 -19.43
C LEU A 157 -3.81 -16.62 -18.92
N PHE A 158 -3.98 -15.52 -19.64
CA PHE A 158 -3.49 -14.20 -19.25
C PHE A 158 -4.65 -13.22 -19.12
N ILE A 159 -4.65 -12.44 -18.05
CA ILE A 159 -5.66 -11.40 -17.82
C ILE A 159 -5.12 -10.08 -18.37
N THR A 160 -5.37 -9.83 -19.65
CA THR A 160 -4.84 -8.67 -20.37
C THR A 160 -5.28 -7.33 -19.79
N ASP A 161 -6.49 -7.24 -19.22
CA ASP A 161 -6.97 -6.04 -18.52
C ASP A 161 -6.17 -5.73 -17.24
N LYS A 162 -5.44 -6.73 -16.71
CA LYS A 162 -4.55 -6.63 -15.54
C LYS A 162 -3.12 -7.03 -15.90
N GLN A 163 -2.66 -6.68 -17.10
CA GLN A 163 -1.32 -7.03 -17.60
C GLN A 163 -0.20 -6.64 -16.62
N ALA A 164 -0.29 -5.48 -15.97
CA ALA A 164 0.72 -5.05 -15.00
C ALA A 164 0.90 -6.05 -13.83
N TRP A 165 -0.17 -6.71 -13.40
CA TRP A 165 -0.11 -7.70 -12.32
C TRP A 165 0.44 -9.05 -12.81
N GLU A 166 0.16 -9.40 -14.07
CA GLU A 166 0.79 -10.56 -14.73
C GLU A 166 2.31 -10.33 -14.86
N ASP A 167 2.73 -9.12 -15.21
CA ASP A 167 4.14 -8.75 -15.32
C ASP A 167 4.83 -8.76 -13.94
N GLU A 168 4.17 -8.25 -12.90
CA GLU A 168 4.64 -8.36 -11.52
C GLU A 168 4.82 -9.84 -11.12
N ASN A 169 3.83 -10.69 -11.38
CA ASN A 169 3.90 -12.12 -11.11
C ASN A 169 5.08 -12.77 -11.86
N ALA A 170 5.22 -12.49 -13.16
CA ALA A 170 6.31 -13.01 -13.98
C ALA A 170 7.70 -12.58 -13.43
N ARG A 171 7.84 -11.34 -12.96
CA ARG A 171 9.09 -10.83 -12.37
C ARG A 171 9.42 -11.47 -11.03
N ILE A 172 8.43 -11.82 -10.22
CA ILE A 172 8.67 -12.60 -8.99
C ILE A 172 9.16 -14.00 -9.36
N VAL A 173 8.50 -14.65 -10.34
CA VAL A 173 8.88 -16.00 -10.80
C VAL A 173 10.28 -16.03 -11.41
N SER A 174 10.65 -15.03 -12.22
CA SER A 174 11.99 -14.95 -12.83
C SER A 174 13.09 -14.54 -11.82
N GLY A 175 12.71 -13.96 -10.68
CA GLY A 175 13.62 -13.37 -9.71
C GLY A 175 14.07 -11.94 -10.03
N ASP A 176 13.51 -11.32 -11.09
CA ASP A 176 13.78 -9.90 -11.42
C ASP A 176 13.17 -8.94 -10.37
N LEU A 177 12.15 -9.40 -9.65
CA LEU A 177 11.61 -8.73 -8.47
C LEU A 177 11.88 -9.61 -7.25
N ASP A 178 12.73 -9.12 -6.35
CA ASP A 178 13.10 -9.78 -5.10
C ASP A 178 13.20 -8.74 -3.98
N TYR A 179 12.08 -8.57 -3.25
CA TYR A 179 12.04 -7.67 -2.10
C TYR A 179 12.74 -8.26 -0.87
N GLU A 180 12.81 -9.59 -0.73
CA GLU A 180 13.45 -10.26 0.41
C GLU A 180 14.93 -9.97 0.50
N ARG A 181 15.65 -10.05 -0.64
CA ARG A 181 17.07 -9.69 -0.68
C ARG A 181 17.30 -8.23 -0.28
N MET A 182 16.48 -7.32 -0.77
CA MET A 182 16.62 -5.90 -0.44
C MET A 182 16.27 -5.62 1.03
N LEU A 183 15.13 -6.11 1.51
CA LEU A 183 14.64 -5.90 2.88
C LEU A 183 15.59 -6.51 3.90
N THR A 184 16.04 -7.75 3.70
CA THR A 184 16.98 -8.42 4.61
C THR A 184 18.27 -7.60 4.75
N ARG A 185 18.83 -7.12 3.64
CA ARG A 185 20.01 -6.25 3.66
C ARG A 185 19.78 -4.95 4.43
N GLU A 186 18.62 -4.31 4.23
CA GLU A 186 18.29 -3.06 4.93
C GLU A 186 18.08 -3.28 6.43
N ILE A 187 17.44 -4.39 6.81
CA ILE A 187 17.23 -4.81 8.20
C ILE A 187 18.58 -5.07 8.89
N GLU A 188 19.47 -5.84 8.27
CA GLU A 188 20.80 -6.14 8.81
C GLU A 188 21.63 -4.87 9.01
N ARG A 189 21.66 -3.97 8.01
CA ARG A 189 22.33 -2.68 8.15
C ARG A 189 21.74 -1.88 9.31
N LEU A 190 20.43 -1.79 9.40
CA LEU A 190 19.75 -0.99 10.41
C LEU A 190 20.01 -1.53 11.83
N LYS A 191 20.02 -2.86 12.01
CA LYS A 191 20.40 -3.51 13.27
C LYS A 191 21.83 -3.14 13.68
N LYS A 192 22.78 -3.19 12.73
CA LYS A 192 24.16 -2.73 12.97
C LYS A 192 24.23 -1.25 13.38
N ASN A 193 23.48 -0.38 12.71
CA ASN A 193 23.45 1.05 13.05
C ASN A 193 22.87 1.29 14.46
N ILE A 194 21.84 0.53 14.84
CA ILE A 194 21.26 0.57 16.19
C ILE A 194 22.31 0.15 17.23
N GLU A 195 23.03 -0.95 17.00
CA GLU A 195 24.10 -1.42 17.90
C GLU A 195 25.24 -0.40 18.04
N GLU A 196 25.69 0.18 16.92
CA GLU A 196 26.72 1.21 16.90
C GLU A 196 26.29 2.43 17.73
N LEU A 197 25.09 2.94 17.49
CA LEU A 197 24.57 4.08 18.23
C LEU A 197 24.35 3.76 19.72
N GLN A 198 23.95 2.54 20.06
CA GLN A 198 23.83 2.07 21.46
C GLN A 198 25.15 2.07 22.20
N GLN A 199 26.27 1.79 21.52
CA GLN A 199 27.61 1.80 22.11
C GLN A 199 28.20 3.21 22.28
N MET A 200 27.60 4.23 21.66
CA MET A 200 28.09 5.61 21.78
C MET A 200 27.77 6.22 23.15
N ASP A 201 28.77 6.82 23.78
CA ASP A 201 28.58 7.64 24.97
C ASP A 201 27.95 8.98 24.59
N LYS A 202 26.96 9.42 25.39
CA LYS A 202 26.36 10.75 25.27
C LYS A 202 27.38 11.81 25.63
N THR A 203 27.91 12.49 24.62
CA THR A 203 28.89 13.56 24.74
C THR A 203 28.25 14.85 24.23
N TYR A 204 28.43 15.94 24.99
CA TYR A 204 27.83 17.26 24.75
C TYR A 204 28.81 18.19 24.01
#